data_AF-A0A412FP37-F1
#
_entry.id   AF-A0A412FP37-F1
#
_cell.length_a   1.000
_cell.length_b   1.000
_cell.length_c   1.000
_cell.angle_alpha   90.00
_cell.angle_beta   90.00
_cell.angle_gamma   90.00
#
_symmetry.space_group_name_H-M   'P 1'
#
loop_
_entity.id
_entity.type
_entity.pdbx_description
1 polymer ?
#
loop_
_entity_poly.entity_id
_entity_poly.type
_entity_poly.pdbx_seq_one_letter_code
_entity_poly.pdbx_strand_id
1 'polypeptide(L)'
;MKIALGQINVKQGQPTENLAAMREMIAQAKAEKADLIVFPEMALSGYCLQDKWLDQDWCAYLESLNDELLALSQGIGILYGNLGTRPIGQAKRGRDGRPVRYNAAYFCADGQWVKRENSSLDGMYIKHLNPDYRVFDDSRYFLSGMEIAMRNQTPVEEGLRPFLFEKDGQTWRIGVEICEDLWSEDYALDVTDAYLKQDVDLIVNLSCSPWTLNKERSRDKRVRQHAASAQGVFVPLVYVNACGMQNNGKNVMVFDGDSTIYDEQGERQLSLNDQFEPECRIVGLHEREVLTRQPETKLMRALVSAIREFDKQMFSPKMKWIVGLSGGLDSSITSALLVYALGAQRVVGYNMASRYNSLTTKNNAKALAERLGILIREGSIEKIVDATVDTLQDYGYPQAEGLALENIQARLRGHLLSSFASMEGGVIVNNGNKVEAALGYCTLYGDAIGALSPIADCTKVQLFDLAKQINAAFGREIIPANLLPEMDGDRLIWEFPPSAELKDDQRDPMKWFYHDWLINQLTEYPGGRVEEIMNDYLQGRLQASEIGQWLRYYGLDDPQAFIQDLEWVLRTMQGAVFKRIQFPPLILISRGAFGSDVREAQMRPETTKRYRQLREQILAMPKPC
;
A
#
# COMPACT_ATOMS: atom_id res chain seq x y z
N MET A 1 -4.82 29.21 -19.76
CA MET A 1 -3.96 28.03 -19.95
C MET A 1 -4.80 26.75 -19.98
N LYS A 2 -4.57 25.89 -20.97
CA LYS A 2 -5.07 24.51 -21.07
C LYS A 2 -3.98 23.55 -20.60
N ILE A 3 -4.33 22.65 -19.68
CA ILE A 3 -3.40 21.74 -19.04
C ILE A 3 -3.83 20.31 -19.31
N ALA A 4 -2.88 19.48 -19.73
CA ALA A 4 -3.04 18.04 -19.80
C ALA A 4 -2.54 17.40 -18.49
N LEU A 5 -3.41 16.66 -17.81
CA LEU A 5 -3.07 15.86 -16.65
C LEU A 5 -2.64 14.46 -17.14
N GLY A 6 -1.33 14.19 -17.14
CA GLY A 6 -0.75 12.94 -17.59
C GLY A 6 -0.70 11.87 -16.48
N GLN A 7 -1.87 11.36 -16.08
CA GLN A 7 -1.95 10.26 -15.12
C GLN A 7 -1.51 8.96 -15.78
N ILE A 8 -0.24 8.61 -15.59
CA ILE A 8 0.42 7.47 -16.23
C ILE A 8 0.54 6.28 -15.28
N ASN A 9 0.42 5.06 -15.81
CA ASN A 9 0.81 3.84 -15.10
C ASN A 9 2.33 3.71 -15.18
N VAL A 10 3.01 4.11 -14.10
CA VAL A 10 4.47 4.09 -14.04
C VAL A 10 4.95 2.67 -13.76
N LYS A 11 5.50 2.01 -14.78
CA LYS A 11 6.08 0.67 -14.66
C LYS A 11 7.45 0.76 -14.01
N GLN A 12 7.56 0.22 -12.80
CA GLN A 12 8.76 0.31 -12.00
C GLN A 12 9.98 -0.26 -12.73
N GLY A 13 11.04 0.54 -12.88
CA GLY A 13 12.29 0.12 -13.49
C GLY A 13 12.21 -0.08 -15.01
N GLN A 14 11.16 0.37 -15.68
CA GLN A 14 10.95 0.23 -17.13
C GLN A 14 10.90 1.58 -17.85
N PRO A 15 11.99 2.39 -17.82
CA PRO A 15 11.97 3.75 -18.34
C PRO A 15 11.76 3.86 -19.84
N THR A 16 12.16 2.86 -20.62
CA THR A 16 11.86 2.81 -22.05
C THR A 16 10.34 2.73 -22.30
N GLU A 17 9.63 1.88 -21.55
CA GLU A 17 8.18 1.74 -21.68
C GLU A 17 7.44 2.97 -21.15
N ASN A 18 7.89 3.52 -20.03
CA ASN A 18 7.30 4.72 -19.46
C ASN A 18 7.48 5.93 -20.39
N LEU A 19 8.66 6.10 -20.99
CA LEU A 19 8.90 7.16 -21.97
C LEU A 19 8.01 7.00 -23.22
N ALA A 20 7.78 5.76 -23.68
CA ALA A 20 6.86 5.50 -24.79
C ALA A 20 5.42 5.92 -24.45
N ALA A 21 4.93 5.58 -23.26
CA ALA A 21 3.60 6.02 -22.80
C ALA A 21 3.52 7.55 -22.62
N MET A 22 4.57 8.19 -22.10
CA MET A 22 4.66 9.66 -22.03
C MET A 22 4.62 10.28 -23.43
N ARG A 23 5.33 9.72 -24.42
CA ARG A 23 5.30 10.18 -25.82
C ARG A 23 3.89 10.15 -26.40
N GLU A 24 3.12 9.10 -26.15
CA GLU A 24 1.73 8.97 -26.59
C GLU A 24 0.85 10.07 -25.96
N MET A 25 0.95 10.28 -24.64
CA MET A 25 0.18 11.32 -23.95
C MET A 25 0.59 12.74 -24.38
N ILE A 26 1.88 12.99 -24.62
CA ILE A 26 2.37 14.27 -25.16
C ILE A 26 1.80 14.51 -26.57
N ALA A 27 1.77 13.48 -27.42
CA ALA A 27 1.21 13.58 -28.76
C ALA A 27 -0.30 13.89 -28.71
N GLN A 28 -1.04 13.23 -27.83
CA GLN A 28 -2.45 13.53 -27.58
C GLN A 28 -2.64 14.98 -27.11
N ALA A 29 -1.88 15.42 -26.10
CA ALA A 29 -1.95 16.77 -25.56
C ALA A 29 -1.68 17.84 -26.63
N LYS A 30 -0.71 17.62 -27.51
CA LYS A 30 -0.45 18.51 -28.67
C LYS A 30 -1.61 18.53 -29.66
N ALA A 31 -2.17 17.37 -30.00
CA ALA A 31 -3.30 17.28 -30.92
C ALA A 31 -4.54 18.04 -30.40
N GLU A 32 -4.74 18.01 -29.10
CA GLU A 32 -5.82 18.71 -28.39
C GLU A 32 -5.48 20.16 -28.01
N LYS A 33 -4.29 20.63 -28.43
CA LYS A 33 -3.78 22.00 -28.20
C LYS A 33 -3.69 22.36 -26.72
N ALA A 34 -3.22 21.44 -25.88
CA ALA A 34 -2.80 21.76 -24.53
C ALA A 34 -1.57 22.68 -24.56
N ASP A 35 -1.49 23.58 -23.58
CA ASP A 35 -0.35 24.49 -23.43
C ASP A 35 0.77 23.83 -22.62
N LEU A 36 0.38 23.02 -21.63
CA LEU A 36 1.25 22.34 -20.68
C LEU A 36 0.74 20.92 -20.47
N ILE A 37 1.62 19.92 -20.46
CA ILE A 37 1.36 18.58 -19.92
C ILE A 37 2.19 18.35 -18.66
N VAL A 38 1.54 17.82 -17.62
CA VAL A 38 2.17 17.51 -16.34
C VAL A 38 2.16 16.00 -16.13
N PHE A 39 3.30 15.44 -15.74
CA PHE A 39 3.46 14.03 -15.37
C PHE A 39 3.86 13.87 -13.90
N PRO A 40 3.68 12.68 -13.30
CA PRO A 40 3.95 12.43 -11.89
C PRO A 40 5.44 12.49 -11.51
N GLU A 41 5.70 12.38 -10.21
CA GLU A 41 7.03 12.17 -9.63
C GLU A 41 7.66 10.88 -10.15
N MET A 42 8.95 10.94 -10.51
CA MET A 42 9.72 9.79 -11.03
C MET A 42 9.00 9.02 -12.16
N ALA A 43 8.29 9.74 -13.04
CA ALA A 43 7.46 9.15 -14.10
C ALA A 43 8.24 8.28 -15.09
N LEU A 44 9.53 8.57 -15.31
CA LEU A 44 10.38 7.76 -16.18
C LEU A 44 10.83 6.47 -15.48
N SER A 45 11.39 6.56 -14.28
CA SER A 45 12.05 5.41 -13.66
C SER A 45 11.11 4.52 -12.84
N GLY A 46 10.01 5.06 -12.32
CA GLY A 46 9.39 4.57 -11.11
C GLY A 46 10.18 4.99 -9.86
N TYR A 47 9.52 4.91 -8.72
CA TYR A 47 9.97 5.45 -7.45
C TYR A 47 10.69 4.40 -6.59
N CYS A 48 10.10 3.21 -6.46
CA CYS A 48 10.50 2.21 -5.47
C CYS A 48 11.75 1.38 -5.86
N LEU A 49 12.76 1.96 -6.51
CA LEU A 49 13.89 1.20 -7.09
C LEU A 49 14.92 0.68 -6.08
N GLN A 50 14.81 1.07 -4.80
CA GLN A 50 15.74 0.66 -3.74
C GLN A 50 17.21 0.91 -4.13
N ASP A 51 18.12 -0.01 -3.83
CA ASP A 51 19.55 0.15 -4.11
C ASP A 51 19.90 0.22 -5.60
N LYS A 52 18.95 0.03 -6.53
CA LYS A 52 19.16 0.35 -7.95
C LYS A 52 19.43 1.85 -8.16
N TRP A 53 19.02 2.72 -7.23
CA TRP A 53 19.44 4.12 -7.18
C TRP A 53 20.95 4.32 -6.95
N LEU A 54 21.67 3.28 -6.50
CA LEU A 54 23.11 3.33 -6.25
C LEU A 54 23.95 2.89 -7.47
N ASP A 55 23.29 2.39 -8.52
CA ASP A 55 23.90 2.00 -9.79
C ASP A 55 24.12 3.23 -10.67
N GLN A 56 25.39 3.58 -10.91
CA GLN A 56 25.76 4.81 -11.60
C GLN A 56 25.39 4.82 -13.07
N ASP A 57 25.56 3.68 -13.76
CA ASP A 57 25.22 3.57 -15.19
C ASP A 57 23.71 3.63 -15.38
N TRP A 58 22.96 3.05 -14.44
CA TRP A 58 21.50 3.20 -14.39
C TRP A 58 21.08 4.65 -14.19
N CYS A 59 21.68 5.35 -13.23
CA CYS A 59 21.41 6.77 -12.99
C CYS A 59 21.75 7.65 -14.21
N ALA A 60 22.89 7.42 -14.86
CA ALA A 60 23.29 8.14 -16.05
C ALA A 60 22.33 7.89 -17.22
N TYR A 61 21.87 6.65 -17.38
CA TYR A 61 20.84 6.32 -18.36
C TYR A 61 19.54 7.08 -18.10
N LEU A 62 19.03 7.07 -16.86
CA LEU A 62 17.82 7.82 -16.51
C LEU A 62 17.95 9.32 -16.78
N GLU A 63 19.09 9.92 -16.43
CA GLU A 63 19.34 11.34 -16.67
C GLU A 63 19.40 11.67 -18.17
N SER A 64 19.93 10.77 -19.01
CA SER A 64 19.99 10.97 -20.46
C SER A 64 18.61 11.05 -21.13
N LEU A 65 17.57 10.46 -20.53
CA LEU A 65 16.20 10.52 -21.04
C LEU A 65 15.57 11.92 -20.91
N ASN A 66 16.16 12.81 -20.10
CA ASN A 66 15.70 14.20 -20.00
C ASN A 66 15.85 14.94 -21.33
N ASP A 67 16.91 14.64 -22.10
CA ASP A 67 17.13 15.24 -23.44
C ASP A 67 16.09 14.75 -24.46
N GLU A 68 15.59 13.52 -24.31
CA GLU A 68 14.53 12.98 -25.15
C GLU A 68 13.19 13.72 -24.94
N LEU A 69 12.85 14.05 -23.69
CA LEU A 69 11.65 14.83 -23.36
C LEU A 69 11.81 16.32 -23.74
N LEU A 70 13.01 16.89 -23.59
CA LEU A 70 13.31 18.22 -24.08
C LEU A 70 13.03 18.34 -25.59
N ALA A 71 13.48 17.37 -26.39
CA ALA A 71 13.24 17.35 -27.84
C ALA A 71 11.74 17.23 -28.18
N LEU A 72 10.94 16.60 -27.31
CA LEU A 72 9.48 16.48 -27.48
C LEU A 72 8.72 17.76 -27.13
N SER A 73 9.33 18.74 -26.48
CA SER A 73 8.65 19.95 -26.00
C SER A 73 8.29 20.97 -27.09
N GLN A 74 8.59 20.73 -28.37
CA GLN A 74 8.20 21.67 -29.42
C GLN A 74 6.67 21.86 -29.47
N GLY A 75 6.21 23.10 -29.25
CA GLY A 75 4.81 23.51 -29.28
C GLY A 75 4.03 23.25 -27.98
N ILE A 76 4.67 22.76 -26.91
CA ILE A 76 4.01 22.45 -25.63
C ILE A 76 5.00 22.55 -24.44
N GLY A 77 4.53 23.01 -23.29
CA GLY A 77 5.26 22.83 -22.03
C GLY A 77 5.16 21.38 -21.54
N ILE A 78 6.25 20.81 -21.04
CA ILE A 78 6.29 19.47 -20.44
C ILE A 78 6.94 19.58 -19.06
N LEU A 79 6.17 19.27 -18.02
CA LEU A 79 6.62 19.22 -16.63
C LEU A 79 6.53 17.78 -16.11
N TYR A 80 7.63 17.19 -15.64
CA TYR A 80 7.69 15.76 -15.29
C TYR A 80 8.73 15.45 -14.22
N GLY A 81 8.55 14.37 -13.47
CA GLY A 81 9.51 13.92 -12.46
C GLY A 81 10.54 12.93 -13.01
N ASN A 82 11.82 13.14 -12.67
CA ASN A 82 12.91 12.20 -12.95
C ASN A 82 14.10 12.40 -11.99
N LEU A 83 15.11 11.53 -12.11
CA LEU A 83 16.39 11.68 -11.41
C LEU A 83 17.18 12.89 -11.93
N GLY A 84 17.77 13.65 -11.01
CA GLY A 84 18.88 14.56 -11.32
C GLY A 84 20.18 14.13 -10.66
N THR A 85 21.32 14.29 -11.34
CA THR A 85 22.65 13.96 -10.77
C THR A 85 23.68 15.11 -10.83
N ARG A 86 23.33 16.21 -11.50
CA ARG A 86 24.20 17.38 -11.67
C ARG A 86 24.64 17.99 -10.33
N PRO A 87 25.95 18.13 -10.05
CA PRO A 87 26.43 18.80 -8.85
C PRO A 87 25.95 20.26 -8.73
N ILE A 88 25.54 20.67 -7.52
CA ILE A 88 25.09 22.03 -7.21
C ILE A 88 25.96 22.61 -6.09
N GLY A 89 26.85 23.53 -6.44
CA GLY A 89 27.79 24.13 -5.48
C GLY A 89 28.66 23.08 -4.78
N GLN A 90 28.54 22.98 -3.46
CA GLN A 90 29.22 22.01 -2.60
C GLN A 90 28.50 20.65 -2.54
N ALA A 91 27.25 20.56 -3.01
CA ALA A 91 26.51 19.30 -3.09
C ALA A 91 26.99 18.45 -4.28
N LYS A 92 28.16 17.83 -4.15
CA LYS A 92 28.79 16.98 -5.19
C LYS A 92 28.60 15.48 -4.97
N ARG A 93 28.35 15.06 -3.73
CA ARG A 93 28.21 13.66 -3.32
C ARG A 93 26.99 13.45 -2.43
N GLY A 94 26.34 12.31 -2.57
CA GLY A 94 25.28 11.85 -1.66
C GLY A 94 25.82 11.50 -0.27
N ARG A 95 24.94 11.14 0.66
CA ARG A 95 25.31 10.74 2.05
C ARG A 95 26.11 9.43 2.09
N ASP A 96 26.02 8.63 1.03
CA ASP A 96 26.75 7.38 0.83
C ASP A 96 28.12 7.55 0.17
N GLY A 97 28.53 8.80 -0.12
CA GLY A 97 29.77 9.11 -0.81
C GLY A 97 29.75 8.81 -2.32
N ARG A 98 28.63 8.43 -2.94
CA ARG A 98 28.55 8.32 -4.40
C ARG A 98 28.25 9.71 -5.02
N PRO A 99 28.29 9.88 -6.35
CA PRO A 99 27.79 11.10 -6.99
C PRO A 99 26.41 11.47 -6.45
N VAL A 100 26.15 12.76 -6.39
CA VAL A 100 24.88 13.27 -5.86
C VAL A 100 23.70 12.81 -6.72
N ARG A 101 22.56 12.61 -6.08
CA ARG A 101 21.30 12.24 -6.70
C ARG A 101 20.19 13.04 -6.06
N TYR A 102 19.21 13.41 -6.86
CA TYR A 102 18.04 14.17 -6.44
C TYR A 102 16.78 13.56 -7.01
N ASN A 103 15.71 13.62 -6.24
CA ASN A 103 14.36 13.53 -6.78
C ASN A 103 14.01 14.91 -7.34
N ALA A 104 13.85 15.00 -8.66
CA ALA A 104 13.73 16.26 -9.37
C ALA A 104 12.50 16.30 -10.29
N ALA A 105 12.02 17.51 -10.53
CA ALA A 105 11.05 17.82 -11.56
C ALA A 105 11.73 18.65 -12.63
N TYR A 106 11.47 18.31 -13.88
CA TYR A 106 12.03 18.96 -15.05
C TYR A 106 10.95 19.70 -15.81
N PHE A 107 11.24 20.91 -16.28
CA PHE A 107 10.31 21.73 -17.06
C PHE A 107 10.96 22.24 -18.34
N CYS A 108 10.44 21.81 -19.48
CA CYS A 108 10.88 22.25 -20.80
C CYS A 108 9.69 22.72 -21.66
N ALA A 109 9.96 23.64 -22.58
CA ALA A 109 9.01 24.16 -23.55
C ALA A 109 9.75 24.62 -24.81
N ASP A 110 9.20 24.32 -25.99
CA ASP A 110 9.74 24.77 -27.28
C ASP A 110 11.23 24.47 -27.49
N GLY A 111 11.66 23.29 -27.04
CA GLY A 111 13.04 22.80 -27.16
C GLY A 111 14.02 23.46 -26.17
N GLN A 112 13.52 24.19 -25.17
CA GLN A 112 14.33 24.89 -24.17
C GLN A 112 13.90 24.53 -22.74
N TRP A 113 14.85 24.59 -21.82
CA TRP A 113 14.58 24.52 -20.39
C TRP A 113 13.90 25.80 -19.92
N VAL A 114 12.77 25.67 -19.22
CA VAL A 114 12.01 26.84 -18.74
C VAL A 114 12.81 27.54 -17.64
N LYS A 115 12.92 28.87 -17.75
CA LYS A 115 13.74 29.66 -16.83
C LYS A 115 13.12 29.73 -15.44
N ARG A 116 13.98 29.79 -14.43
CA ARG A 116 13.57 30.21 -13.07
C ARG A 116 13.78 31.69 -12.90
N GLU A 117 12.99 32.33 -12.03
CA GLU A 117 13.09 33.77 -11.76
C GLU A 117 14.51 34.24 -11.38
N ASN A 118 15.27 33.40 -10.66
CA ASN A 118 16.66 33.69 -10.28
C ASN A 118 17.73 33.02 -11.17
N SER A 119 17.31 32.30 -12.22
CA SER A 119 18.19 31.57 -13.15
C SER A 119 19.15 30.55 -12.52
N SER A 120 18.88 30.07 -11.30
CA SER A 120 19.82 29.20 -10.56
C SER A 120 19.78 27.73 -11.02
N LEU A 121 18.62 27.26 -11.48
CA LEU A 121 18.34 25.87 -11.90
C LEU A 121 17.33 25.86 -13.04
N ASP A 122 17.61 26.57 -14.13
CA ASP A 122 16.72 26.59 -15.30
C ASP A 122 16.36 25.16 -15.73
N GLY A 123 15.06 24.93 -15.89
CA GLY A 123 14.46 23.65 -16.22
C GLY A 123 14.39 22.62 -15.11
N MET A 124 14.87 22.88 -13.88
CA MET A 124 14.94 21.86 -12.82
C MET A 124 14.47 22.39 -11.45
N TYR A 125 13.64 21.60 -10.78
CA TYR A 125 13.26 21.73 -9.38
C TYR A 125 13.70 20.48 -8.63
N ILE A 126 14.14 20.63 -7.39
CA ILE A 126 14.56 19.51 -6.53
C ILE A 126 13.59 19.43 -5.36
N LYS A 127 13.10 18.22 -5.05
CA LYS A 127 12.24 17.95 -3.89
C LYS A 127 12.88 18.48 -2.61
N HIS A 128 12.15 19.28 -1.84
CA HIS A 128 12.70 19.92 -0.64
C HIS A 128 12.50 19.05 0.61
N LEU A 129 11.40 18.31 0.65
CA LEU A 129 11.01 17.46 1.77
C LEU A 129 11.14 15.98 1.36
N ASN A 130 12.15 15.30 1.90
CA ASN A 130 12.31 13.85 1.71
C ASN A 130 11.53 13.11 2.80
N PRO A 131 10.56 12.23 2.45
CA PRO A 131 9.92 11.36 3.43
C PRO A 131 10.85 10.22 3.84
N ASP A 132 11.03 10.05 5.15
CA ASP A 132 11.84 8.97 5.77
C ASP A 132 11.02 8.18 6.82
N TYR A 133 9.72 8.07 6.59
CA TYR A 133 8.79 7.33 7.44
C TYR A 133 8.00 6.35 6.59
N ARG A 134 7.41 5.34 7.25
CA ARG A 134 6.59 4.33 6.58
C ARG A 134 7.39 3.65 5.44
N VAL A 135 6.78 3.47 4.27
CA VAL A 135 7.39 2.89 3.06
C VAL A 135 8.53 3.71 2.43
N PHE A 136 8.80 4.92 2.90
CA PHE A 136 9.77 5.84 2.29
C PHE A 136 11.13 5.82 3.01
N ASP A 137 12.19 6.00 2.24
CA ASP A 137 13.60 6.04 2.68
C ASP A 137 14.39 7.04 1.81
N ASP A 138 13.77 8.17 1.41
CA ASP A 138 14.30 9.04 0.37
C ASP A 138 15.71 9.56 0.69
N SER A 139 15.96 9.92 1.95
CA SER A 139 17.26 10.44 2.37
C SER A 139 18.39 9.41 2.32
N ARG A 140 18.07 8.11 2.17
CA ARG A 140 19.08 7.08 1.86
C ARG A 140 19.67 7.29 0.47
N TYR A 141 18.87 7.75 -0.48
CA TYR A 141 19.21 7.79 -1.91
C TYR A 141 19.47 9.20 -2.43
N PHE A 142 18.72 10.19 -1.93
CA PHE A 142 18.65 11.54 -2.48
C PHE A 142 19.04 12.62 -1.46
N LEU A 143 19.64 13.70 -1.94
CA LEU A 143 19.71 14.95 -1.17
C LEU A 143 18.45 15.78 -1.43
N SER A 144 17.91 16.39 -0.39
CA SER A 144 16.78 17.32 -0.54
C SER A 144 17.24 18.75 -0.81
N GLY A 145 16.33 19.59 -1.32
CA GLY A 145 16.55 21.02 -1.51
C GLY A 145 17.00 21.74 -0.22
N MET A 146 16.45 21.35 0.94
CA MET A 146 16.90 21.86 2.25
C MET A 146 18.37 21.52 2.53
N GLU A 147 18.78 20.28 2.27
CA GLU A 147 20.16 19.84 2.51
C GLU A 147 21.15 20.52 1.54
N ILE A 148 20.73 20.75 0.29
CA ILE A 148 21.54 21.47 -0.69
C ILE A 148 21.78 22.92 -0.23
N ALA A 149 20.73 23.61 0.22
CA ALA A 149 20.83 24.98 0.74
C ALA A 149 21.79 25.03 1.95
N MET A 150 21.65 24.09 2.89
CA MET A 150 22.54 23.99 4.05
C MET A 150 24.00 23.77 3.65
N ARG A 151 24.29 22.83 2.73
CA ARG A 151 25.65 22.55 2.26
C ARG A 151 26.28 23.72 1.52
N ASN A 152 25.47 24.49 0.79
CA ASN A 152 25.90 25.68 0.05
C ASN A 152 25.92 26.95 0.90
N GLN A 153 25.40 26.90 2.14
CA GLN A 153 25.23 28.06 3.03
C GLN A 153 24.39 29.17 2.36
N THR A 154 23.35 28.78 1.63
CA THR A 154 22.40 29.68 0.97
C THR A 154 21.02 29.57 1.65
N PRO A 155 20.18 30.62 1.57
CA PRO A 155 18.77 30.53 1.93
C PRO A 155 18.05 29.43 1.13
N VAL A 156 17.13 28.72 1.77
CA VAL A 156 16.38 27.62 1.12
C VAL A 156 15.43 28.15 0.02
N GLU A 157 14.99 29.39 0.15
CA GLU A 157 14.11 30.11 -0.76
C GLU A 157 14.77 30.36 -2.13
N GLU A 158 16.10 30.30 -2.23
CA GLU A 158 16.79 30.33 -3.54
C GLU A 158 16.46 29.08 -4.39
N GLY A 159 16.17 27.95 -3.72
CA GLY A 159 15.71 26.70 -4.30
C GLY A 159 14.23 26.73 -4.72
N LEU A 160 13.44 27.66 -4.16
CA LEU A 160 11.98 27.75 -4.29
C LEU A 160 11.52 28.95 -5.11
N ARG A 161 12.22 29.26 -6.21
CA ARG A 161 11.78 30.30 -7.16
C ARG A 161 10.87 29.72 -8.24
N PRO A 162 9.81 30.44 -8.65
CA PRO A 162 8.89 29.94 -9.66
C PRO A 162 9.56 29.81 -11.03
N PHE A 163 9.02 28.93 -11.85
CA PHE A 163 9.31 28.88 -13.28
C PHE A 163 8.54 29.98 -14.00
N LEU A 164 9.17 30.59 -15.01
CA LEU A 164 8.59 31.61 -15.87
C LEU A 164 8.23 30.99 -17.23
N PHE A 165 6.98 30.55 -17.37
CA PHE A 165 6.48 29.88 -18.56
C PHE A 165 5.75 30.85 -19.48
N GLU A 166 6.34 31.14 -20.64
CA GLU A 166 5.76 32.04 -21.64
C GLU A 166 4.75 31.31 -22.51
N LYS A 167 3.49 31.78 -22.53
CA LYS A 167 2.46 31.26 -23.42
C LYS A 167 1.50 32.35 -23.85
N ASP A 168 1.26 32.44 -25.16
CA ASP A 168 0.33 33.40 -25.78
C ASP A 168 0.57 34.86 -25.36
N GLY A 169 1.83 35.24 -25.14
CA GLY A 169 2.22 36.59 -24.71
C GLY A 169 2.01 36.88 -23.21
N GLN A 170 1.67 35.86 -22.42
CA GLN A 170 1.58 35.91 -20.97
C GLN A 170 2.68 35.07 -20.34
N THR A 171 3.37 35.63 -19.33
CA THR A 171 4.27 34.88 -18.45
C THR A 171 3.46 34.27 -17.31
N TRP A 172 3.47 32.94 -17.21
CA TRP A 172 2.91 32.19 -16.09
C TRP A 172 4.02 31.90 -15.07
N ARG A 173 3.81 32.30 -13.81
CA ARG A 173 4.69 32.07 -12.67
C ARG A 173 4.27 30.80 -11.96
N ILE A 174 4.94 29.68 -12.26
CA ILE A 174 4.53 28.35 -11.81
C ILE A 174 5.39 27.91 -10.62
N GLY A 175 4.75 27.74 -9.46
CA GLY A 175 5.35 27.03 -8.32
C GLY A 175 5.33 25.52 -8.56
N VAL A 176 6.40 24.80 -8.21
CA VAL A 176 6.50 23.36 -8.42
C VAL A 176 6.81 22.67 -7.10
N GLU A 177 6.08 21.60 -6.83
CA GLU A 177 6.24 20.73 -5.67
C GLU A 177 6.38 19.28 -6.12
N ILE A 178 7.08 18.47 -5.33
CA ILE A 178 7.13 17.03 -5.53
C ILE A 178 6.58 16.33 -4.29
N CYS A 179 5.41 15.70 -4.45
CA CYS A 179 4.73 14.81 -3.50
C CYS A 179 4.75 15.32 -2.04
N GLU A 180 5.75 14.91 -1.26
CA GLU A 180 5.91 15.24 0.16
C GLU A 180 6.03 16.74 0.43
N ASP A 181 6.45 17.54 -0.56
CA ASP A 181 6.49 19.00 -0.45
C ASP A 181 5.12 19.61 -0.09
N LEU A 182 4.00 18.94 -0.44
CA LEU A 182 2.64 19.30 -0.03
C LEU A 182 2.36 19.05 1.46
N TRP A 183 3.06 18.11 2.09
CA TRP A 183 2.84 17.59 3.45
C TRP A 183 3.77 18.24 4.48
N SER A 184 3.87 19.56 4.46
CA SER A 184 4.83 20.37 5.23
C SER A 184 4.58 20.51 6.74
N GLU A 185 3.50 19.96 7.32
CA GLU A 185 3.11 20.22 8.73
C GLU A 185 4.20 19.86 9.75
N ASP A 186 4.91 18.76 9.50
CA ASP A 186 5.95 18.23 10.40
C ASP A 186 7.36 18.70 10.01
N TYR A 187 7.48 19.66 9.08
CA TYR A 187 8.74 20.19 8.58
C TYR A 187 8.94 21.65 9.01
N ALA A 188 10.20 22.09 9.06
CA ALA A 188 10.54 23.49 9.33
C ALA A 188 10.28 24.42 8.13
N LEU A 189 9.96 23.85 6.97
CA LEU A 189 9.71 24.54 5.72
C LEU A 189 8.32 24.16 5.20
N ASP A 190 7.52 25.18 4.93
CA ASP A 190 6.29 25.05 4.17
C ASP A 190 6.53 25.51 2.73
N VAL A 191 6.60 24.54 1.81
CA VAL A 191 6.92 24.80 0.39
C VAL A 191 5.78 25.55 -0.28
N THR A 192 4.54 25.18 0.01
CA THR A 192 3.35 25.83 -0.54
C THR A 192 3.30 27.30 -0.10
N ASP A 193 3.41 27.58 1.20
CA ASP A 193 3.43 28.95 1.74
C ASP A 193 4.62 29.77 1.22
N ALA A 194 5.79 29.15 1.03
CA ALA A 194 6.94 29.80 0.43
C ALA A 194 6.66 30.28 -1.02
N TYR A 195 5.89 29.52 -1.81
CA TYR A 195 5.46 29.95 -3.14
C TYR A 195 4.38 31.03 -3.10
N LEU A 196 3.40 30.92 -2.20
CA LEU A 196 2.31 31.91 -2.08
C LEU A 196 2.81 33.31 -1.74
N LYS A 197 3.98 33.42 -1.10
CA LYS A 197 4.67 34.70 -0.83
C LYS A 197 5.40 35.31 -2.04
N GLN A 198 5.31 34.68 -3.22
CA GLN A 198 6.07 35.05 -4.41
C GLN A 198 5.17 35.35 -5.63
N ASP A 199 3.90 35.70 -5.42
CA ASP A 199 2.95 36.06 -6.48
C ASP A 199 2.93 35.02 -7.62
N VAL A 200 2.86 33.74 -7.28
CA VAL A 200 2.71 32.65 -8.26
C VAL A 200 1.29 32.64 -8.82
N ASP A 201 1.11 32.20 -10.07
CA ASP A 201 -0.22 32.09 -10.70
C ASP A 201 -0.89 30.74 -10.39
N LEU A 202 -0.08 29.71 -10.16
CA LEU A 202 -0.52 28.36 -9.80
C LEU A 202 0.63 27.56 -9.17
N ILE A 203 0.27 26.49 -8.47
CA ILE A 203 1.21 25.50 -7.94
C ILE A 203 0.93 24.16 -8.62
N VAL A 204 1.99 23.46 -9.05
CA VAL A 204 1.88 22.12 -9.63
C VAL A 204 2.62 21.13 -8.74
N ASN A 205 1.89 20.12 -8.24
CA ASN A 205 2.44 19.04 -7.44
C ASN A 205 2.51 17.74 -8.25
N LEU A 206 3.73 17.24 -8.42
CA LEU A 206 4.01 15.96 -9.08
C LEU A 206 4.09 14.88 -8.00
N SER A 207 3.28 13.84 -8.09
CA SER A 207 3.11 12.90 -6.97
C SER A 207 3.29 11.43 -7.35
N CYS A 208 3.98 10.68 -6.52
CA CYS A 208 3.94 9.22 -6.49
C CYS A 208 3.36 8.80 -5.13
N SER A 209 2.10 9.17 -4.89
CA SER A 209 1.42 9.01 -3.60
C SER A 209 0.67 7.67 -3.53
N PRO A 210 1.19 6.67 -2.78
CA PRO A 210 0.55 5.37 -2.71
C PRO A 210 -0.84 5.48 -2.06
N TRP A 211 -1.77 4.70 -2.61
CA TRP A 211 -3.12 4.62 -2.07
C TRP A 211 -3.14 3.80 -0.79
N THR A 212 -3.88 4.31 0.19
CA THR A 212 -4.38 3.57 1.35
C THR A 212 -5.86 3.89 1.49
N LEU A 213 -6.59 3.11 2.28
CA LEU A 213 -7.99 3.40 2.57
C LEU A 213 -8.16 4.85 3.04
N ASN A 214 -9.09 5.57 2.40
CA ASN A 214 -9.38 7.00 2.62
C ASN A 214 -8.27 8.01 2.27
N LYS A 215 -7.21 7.62 1.55
CA LYS A 215 -6.08 8.52 1.23
C LYS A 215 -6.53 9.75 0.44
N GLU A 216 -7.53 9.63 -0.42
CA GLU A 216 -8.11 10.76 -1.16
C GLU A 216 -8.66 11.85 -0.23
N ARG A 217 -9.28 11.46 0.90
CA ARG A 217 -9.76 12.42 1.90
C ARG A 217 -8.61 13.12 2.60
N SER A 218 -7.49 12.42 2.82
CA SER A 218 -6.29 13.02 3.41
C SER A 218 -5.65 14.05 2.46
N ARG A 219 -5.59 13.77 1.15
CA ARG A 219 -5.11 14.74 0.14
C ARG A 219 -5.97 15.99 0.14
N ASP A 220 -7.29 15.83 0.04
CA ASP A 220 -8.23 16.96 0.06
C ASP A 220 -8.12 17.77 1.35
N LYS A 221 -8.01 17.11 2.51
CA LYS A 221 -7.82 17.78 3.79
C LYS A 221 -6.56 18.62 3.79
N ARG A 222 -5.44 18.11 3.26
CA ARG A 222 -4.17 18.83 3.25
C ARG A 222 -4.22 20.09 2.40
N VAL A 223 -4.79 19.99 1.20
CA VAL A 223 -4.95 21.17 0.31
C VAL A 223 -5.84 22.22 0.94
N ARG A 224 -6.97 21.83 1.57
CA ARG A 224 -7.83 22.77 2.31
C ARG A 224 -7.11 23.44 3.48
N GLN A 225 -6.24 22.73 4.19
CA GLN A 225 -5.45 23.33 5.28
C GLN A 225 -4.55 24.45 4.75
N HIS A 226 -3.86 24.21 3.63
CA HIS A 226 -3.06 25.23 2.95
C HIS A 226 -3.87 26.43 2.48
N ALA A 227 -5.01 26.18 1.83
CA ALA A 227 -5.90 27.26 1.40
C ALA A 227 -6.42 28.09 2.57
N ALA A 228 -6.76 27.46 3.69
CA ALA A 228 -7.20 28.14 4.90
C ALA A 228 -6.08 28.96 5.56
N SER A 229 -4.84 28.48 5.57
CA SER A 229 -3.70 29.22 6.13
C SER A 229 -3.21 30.36 5.23
N ALA A 230 -3.50 30.30 3.92
CA ALA A 230 -3.06 31.28 2.93
C ALA A 230 -3.76 32.64 2.99
N GLN A 231 -4.69 32.88 3.92
CA GLN A 231 -5.34 34.20 4.14
C GLN A 231 -5.93 34.83 2.85
N GLY A 232 -6.45 34.01 1.94
CA GLY A 232 -7.07 34.45 0.69
C GLY A 232 -6.13 34.66 -0.50
N VAL A 233 -4.83 34.36 -0.37
CA VAL A 233 -3.88 34.38 -1.50
C VAL A 233 -3.61 33.01 -2.12
N PHE A 234 -4.38 31.98 -1.74
CA PHE A 234 -4.22 30.65 -2.33
C PHE A 234 -4.54 30.69 -3.83
N VAL A 235 -3.80 29.90 -4.61
CA VAL A 235 -3.90 29.84 -6.07
C VAL A 235 -4.30 28.43 -6.50
N PRO A 236 -4.76 28.23 -7.75
CA PRO A 236 -5.08 26.89 -8.23
C PRO A 236 -3.90 25.92 -8.02
N LEU A 237 -4.20 24.73 -7.50
CA LEU A 237 -3.22 23.68 -7.28
C LEU A 237 -3.51 22.51 -8.22
N VAL A 238 -2.57 22.20 -9.11
CA VAL A 238 -2.65 21.09 -10.05
C VAL A 238 -1.87 19.90 -9.48
N TYR A 239 -2.59 18.87 -9.06
CA TYR A 239 -2.04 17.65 -8.47
C TYR A 239 -2.06 16.51 -9.50
N VAL A 240 -0.90 16.02 -9.92
CA VAL A 240 -0.79 14.88 -10.85
C VAL A 240 -0.10 13.72 -10.19
N ASN A 241 -0.82 12.60 -10.07
CA ASN A 241 -0.35 11.40 -9.37
C ASN A 241 -0.17 10.24 -10.33
N ALA A 242 0.80 9.37 -10.04
CA ALA A 242 0.95 8.10 -10.73
C ALA A 242 -0.28 7.20 -10.52
N CYS A 243 -0.48 6.24 -11.42
CA CYS A 243 -1.39 5.13 -11.22
C CYS A 243 -0.68 3.77 -11.42
N GLY A 244 -1.40 2.67 -11.23
CA GLY A 244 -0.85 1.31 -11.36
C GLY A 244 -0.20 0.82 -10.06
N MET A 245 0.90 0.09 -10.17
CA MET A 245 1.54 -0.61 -9.05
C MET A 245 3.07 -0.50 -9.10
N GLN A 246 3.67 -0.31 -7.93
CA GLN A 246 5.10 -0.48 -7.68
C GLN A 246 5.31 -1.25 -6.36
N ASN A 247 6.48 -1.84 -6.16
CA ASN A 247 6.77 -2.58 -4.93
C ASN A 247 8.17 -2.30 -4.39
N ASN A 248 8.36 -2.47 -3.09
CA ASN A 248 9.64 -2.23 -2.42
C ASN A 248 10.28 -3.53 -1.89
N GLY A 249 9.82 -4.69 -2.39
CA GLY A 249 10.22 -6.03 -1.97
C GLY A 249 9.42 -6.62 -0.82
N LYS A 250 8.87 -5.81 0.10
CA LYS A 250 7.99 -6.28 1.19
C LYS A 250 6.55 -5.83 1.07
N ASN A 251 6.34 -4.66 0.48
CA ASN A 251 5.03 -4.13 0.20
C ASN A 251 4.86 -3.91 -1.30
N VAL A 252 3.71 -4.34 -1.80
CA VAL A 252 3.15 -4.04 -3.11
C VAL A 252 2.19 -2.88 -2.91
N MET A 253 2.48 -1.74 -3.53
CA MET A 253 1.72 -0.50 -3.39
C MET A 253 1.01 -0.20 -4.69
N VAL A 254 -0.26 0.20 -4.59
CA VAL A 254 -1.01 0.72 -5.72
C VAL A 254 -1.15 2.21 -5.63
N PHE A 255 -1.25 2.84 -6.79
CA PHE A 255 -1.43 4.27 -6.96
C PHE A 255 -2.76 4.44 -7.69
N ASP A 256 -3.68 5.18 -7.08
CA ASP A 256 -5.04 5.33 -7.61
C ASP A 256 -5.13 6.35 -8.73
N GLY A 257 -4.06 7.12 -8.98
CA GLY A 257 -4.17 8.33 -9.76
C GLY A 257 -4.94 9.36 -8.94
N ASP A 258 -6.21 9.57 -9.27
CA ASP A 258 -7.04 10.64 -8.71
C ASP A 258 -6.38 12.02 -8.90
N SER A 259 -5.71 12.20 -10.04
CA SER A 259 -5.10 13.49 -10.41
C SER A 259 -6.18 14.57 -10.43
N THR A 260 -5.92 15.71 -9.80
CA THR A 260 -6.95 16.66 -9.39
C THR A 260 -6.49 18.10 -9.55
N ILE A 261 -7.38 18.97 -10.00
CA ILE A 261 -7.22 20.42 -9.92
C ILE A 261 -8.04 20.92 -8.74
N TYR A 262 -7.39 21.64 -7.84
CA TYR A 262 -8.02 22.35 -6.74
C TYR A 262 -8.11 23.84 -7.05
N ASP A 263 -9.21 24.48 -6.65
CA ASP A 263 -9.43 25.92 -6.83
C ASP A 263 -8.75 26.75 -5.72
N GLU A 264 -8.96 28.07 -5.77
CA GLU A 264 -8.40 29.04 -4.83
C GLU A 264 -8.97 28.89 -3.40
N GLN A 265 -9.98 28.04 -3.20
CA GLN A 265 -10.51 27.69 -1.87
C GLN A 265 -9.96 26.34 -1.38
N GLY A 266 -9.12 25.68 -2.17
CA GLY A 266 -8.61 24.33 -1.90
C GLY A 266 -9.66 23.25 -2.11
N GLU A 267 -10.75 23.55 -2.83
CA GLU A 267 -11.80 22.59 -3.17
C GLU A 267 -11.53 21.94 -4.52
N ARG A 268 -11.97 20.68 -4.68
CA ARG A 268 -11.79 19.96 -5.95
C ARG A 268 -12.62 20.61 -7.04
N GLN A 269 -11.95 21.09 -8.07
CA GLN A 269 -12.55 21.66 -9.27
C GLN A 269 -12.84 20.59 -10.33
N LEU A 270 -11.90 19.64 -10.47
CA LEU A 270 -11.92 18.54 -11.43
C LEU A 270 -10.98 17.43 -10.97
N SER A 271 -11.30 16.18 -11.33
CA SER A 271 -10.42 15.04 -11.09
C SER A 271 -10.54 13.99 -12.18
N LEU A 272 -9.44 13.27 -12.41
CA LEU A 272 -9.39 12.10 -13.25
C LEU A 272 -9.97 10.87 -12.53
N ASN A 273 -10.02 9.74 -13.26
CA ASN A 273 -10.43 8.49 -12.67
C ASN A 273 -9.52 8.09 -11.49
N ASP A 274 -10.12 7.47 -10.48
CA ASP A 274 -9.45 6.86 -9.34
C ASP A 274 -9.47 5.32 -9.41
N GLN A 275 -9.52 4.79 -10.65
CA GLN A 275 -9.67 3.37 -10.94
C GLN A 275 -8.33 2.63 -10.99
N PHE A 276 -7.24 3.28 -10.57
CA PHE A 276 -5.88 2.76 -10.67
C PHE A 276 -5.40 2.55 -12.12
N GLU A 277 -6.02 3.25 -13.07
CA GLU A 277 -5.79 3.14 -14.51
C GLU A 277 -5.30 4.47 -15.12
N PRO A 278 -4.50 4.42 -16.21
CA PRO A 278 -3.96 5.61 -16.83
C PRO A 278 -5.05 6.43 -17.54
N GLU A 279 -4.89 7.74 -17.51
CA GLU A 279 -5.76 8.69 -18.21
C GLU A 279 -4.98 9.95 -18.57
N CYS A 280 -5.19 10.47 -19.77
CA CYS A 280 -4.72 11.78 -20.17
C CYS A 280 -5.92 12.64 -20.51
N ARG A 281 -6.16 13.69 -19.72
CA ARG A 281 -7.28 14.62 -19.91
C ARG A 281 -6.76 16.04 -20.02
N ILE A 282 -7.25 16.76 -21.02
CA ILE A 282 -6.93 18.15 -21.30
C ILE A 282 -8.08 19.01 -20.79
N VAL A 283 -7.79 19.97 -19.91
CA VAL A 283 -8.78 20.79 -19.23
C VAL A 283 -8.32 22.25 -19.15
N GLY A 284 -9.26 23.18 -19.11
CA GLY A 284 -8.94 24.56 -18.75
C GLY A 284 -8.59 24.67 -17.26
N LEU A 285 -7.60 25.52 -16.91
CA LEU A 285 -7.19 25.70 -15.51
C LEU A 285 -8.36 26.03 -14.56
N HIS A 286 -9.36 26.79 -15.03
CA HIS A 286 -10.55 27.18 -14.24
C HIS A 286 -11.84 26.44 -14.66
N GLU A 287 -11.71 25.36 -15.44
CA GLU A 287 -12.85 24.54 -15.86
C GLU A 287 -13.37 23.65 -14.73
N ARG A 288 -14.69 23.69 -14.47
CA ARG A 288 -15.35 22.98 -13.38
C ARG A 288 -16.17 21.81 -13.89
N GLU A 289 -15.97 20.64 -13.31
CA GLU A 289 -16.78 19.45 -13.57
C GLU A 289 -17.30 18.88 -12.24
N VAL A 290 -18.61 18.67 -12.12
CA VAL A 290 -19.24 18.19 -10.87
C VAL A 290 -18.89 16.71 -10.68
N LEU A 291 -17.95 16.43 -9.77
CA LEU A 291 -17.47 15.07 -9.51
C LEU A 291 -18.50 14.26 -8.72
N THR A 292 -18.99 13.18 -9.31
CA THR A 292 -19.76 12.16 -8.58
C THR A 292 -18.81 11.03 -8.19
N ARG A 293 -18.44 10.93 -6.91
CA ARG A 293 -17.67 9.77 -6.41
C ARG A 293 -18.54 8.51 -6.44
N GLN A 294 -17.97 7.39 -6.85
CA GLN A 294 -18.58 6.06 -6.77
C GLN A 294 -17.81 5.21 -5.72
N PRO A 295 -18.19 5.25 -4.43
CA PRO A 295 -17.31 4.84 -3.33
C PRO A 295 -17.28 3.33 -3.01
N GLU A 296 -18.25 2.53 -3.44
CA GLU A 296 -18.55 1.27 -2.73
C GLU A 296 -17.57 0.10 -2.93
N THR A 297 -16.61 0.17 -3.86
CA THR A 297 -15.73 -0.99 -4.20
C THR A 297 -14.24 -0.66 -4.32
N LYS A 298 -13.78 0.50 -3.83
CA LYS A 298 -12.39 0.96 -4.06
C LYS A 298 -11.34 0.00 -3.47
N LEU A 299 -11.61 -0.64 -2.32
CA LEU A 299 -10.72 -1.65 -1.74
C LEU A 299 -10.57 -2.88 -2.65
N MET A 300 -11.67 -3.46 -3.13
CA MET A 300 -11.61 -4.60 -4.06
C MET A 300 -10.86 -4.22 -5.34
N ARG A 301 -11.12 -3.02 -5.90
CA ARG A 301 -10.42 -2.52 -7.09
C ARG A 301 -8.91 -2.36 -6.86
N ALA A 302 -8.52 -1.84 -5.69
CA ALA A 302 -7.11 -1.73 -5.30
C ALA A 302 -6.42 -3.10 -5.29
N LEU A 303 -7.03 -4.11 -4.65
CA LEU A 303 -6.50 -5.47 -4.58
C LEU A 303 -6.41 -6.13 -5.97
N VAL A 304 -7.46 -5.98 -6.79
CA VAL A 304 -7.49 -6.51 -8.16
C VAL A 304 -6.42 -5.85 -9.05
N SER A 305 -6.29 -4.53 -8.97
CA SER A 305 -5.28 -3.78 -9.73
C SER A 305 -3.86 -4.19 -9.31
N ALA A 306 -3.60 -4.28 -8.01
CA ALA A 306 -2.33 -4.77 -7.46
C ALA A 306 -1.98 -6.18 -7.98
N ILE A 307 -2.92 -7.13 -7.91
CA ILE A 307 -2.72 -8.50 -8.41
C ILE A 307 -2.41 -8.49 -9.91
N ARG A 308 -3.21 -7.77 -10.70
CA ARG A 308 -3.08 -7.72 -12.16
C ARG A 308 -1.72 -7.14 -12.58
N GLU A 309 -1.34 -6.01 -12.00
CA GLU A 309 -0.08 -5.36 -12.34
C GLU A 309 1.13 -6.12 -11.78
N PHE A 310 1.01 -6.77 -10.62
CA PHE A 310 2.09 -7.61 -10.09
C PHE A 310 2.34 -8.83 -10.99
N ASP A 311 1.27 -9.51 -11.43
CA ASP A 311 1.38 -10.60 -12.41
C ASP A 311 2.05 -10.14 -13.70
N LYS A 312 1.59 -9.01 -14.25
CA LYS A 312 2.07 -8.48 -15.53
C LYS A 312 3.52 -8.02 -15.49
N GLN A 313 3.97 -7.42 -14.39
CA GLN A 313 5.32 -6.90 -14.26
C GLN A 313 6.33 -8.00 -13.88
N MET A 314 5.92 -8.99 -13.08
CA MET A 314 6.84 -10.01 -12.53
C MET A 314 6.85 -11.34 -13.30
N PHE A 315 5.76 -11.69 -13.97
CA PHE A 315 5.59 -13.04 -14.51
C PHE A 315 5.22 -13.07 -16.00
N SER A 316 5.44 -14.23 -16.60
CA SER A 316 4.93 -14.50 -17.95
C SER A 316 3.39 -14.54 -17.94
N PRO A 317 2.71 -14.08 -19.02
CA PRO A 317 1.24 -14.15 -19.14
C PRO A 317 0.62 -15.57 -19.09
N LYS A 318 1.45 -16.62 -19.03
CA LYS A 318 1.03 -18.02 -18.91
C LYS A 318 1.17 -18.58 -17.48
N MET A 319 1.80 -17.84 -16.57
CA MET A 319 2.12 -18.30 -15.21
C MET A 319 0.84 -18.64 -14.44
N LYS A 320 0.69 -19.87 -13.94
CA LYS A 320 -0.50 -20.20 -13.14
C LYS A 320 -0.34 -19.75 -11.68
N TRP A 321 -1.46 -19.45 -11.04
CA TRP A 321 -1.55 -19.16 -9.61
C TRP A 321 -2.14 -20.37 -8.88
N ILE A 322 -1.36 -20.92 -7.97
CA ILE A 322 -1.69 -22.11 -7.21
C ILE A 322 -2.22 -21.70 -5.85
N VAL A 323 -3.42 -22.18 -5.52
CA VAL A 323 -4.10 -21.83 -4.27
C VAL A 323 -4.34 -23.09 -3.44
N GLY A 324 -3.90 -23.07 -2.18
CA GLY A 324 -4.40 -24.02 -1.19
C GLY A 324 -5.85 -23.68 -0.86
N LEU A 325 -6.79 -24.48 -1.38
CA LEU A 325 -8.22 -24.19 -1.31
C LEU A 325 -8.85 -24.90 -0.11
N SER A 326 -8.83 -24.24 1.04
CA SER A 326 -9.31 -24.81 2.31
C SER A 326 -10.84 -24.86 2.42
N GLY A 327 -11.57 -24.05 1.64
CA GLY A 327 -13.02 -23.87 1.79
C GLY A 327 -13.42 -22.89 2.89
N GLY A 328 -12.43 -22.27 3.56
CA GLY A 328 -12.64 -21.14 4.46
C GLY A 328 -12.67 -19.79 3.73
N LEU A 329 -13.00 -18.72 4.47
CA LEU A 329 -13.19 -17.37 3.92
C LEU A 329 -11.96 -16.85 3.14
N ASP A 330 -10.77 -17.01 3.71
CA ASP A 330 -9.58 -16.29 3.26
C ASP A 330 -9.08 -16.84 1.92
N SER A 331 -9.01 -18.17 1.79
CA SER A 331 -8.71 -18.82 0.51
C SER A 331 -9.80 -18.60 -0.54
N SER A 332 -11.06 -18.42 -0.10
CA SER A 332 -12.18 -18.13 -1.01
C SER A 332 -12.06 -16.72 -1.61
N ILE A 333 -11.79 -15.72 -0.78
CA ILE A 333 -11.59 -14.33 -1.22
C ILE A 333 -10.36 -14.23 -2.10
N THR A 334 -9.22 -14.79 -1.70
CA THR A 334 -8.00 -14.76 -2.52
C THR A 334 -8.22 -15.41 -3.88
N SER A 335 -8.92 -16.55 -3.93
CA SER A 335 -9.25 -17.22 -5.20
C SER A 335 -10.13 -16.34 -6.08
N ALA A 336 -11.18 -15.74 -5.51
CA ALA A 336 -12.08 -14.87 -6.26
C ALA A 336 -11.38 -13.60 -6.79
N LEU A 337 -10.51 -12.98 -5.99
CA LEU A 337 -9.71 -11.83 -6.41
C LEU A 337 -8.76 -12.19 -7.56
N LEU A 338 -8.07 -13.33 -7.49
CA LEU A 338 -7.20 -13.82 -8.56
C LEU A 338 -7.99 -14.08 -9.85
N VAL A 339 -9.15 -14.75 -9.76
CA VAL A 339 -10.01 -15.01 -10.93
C VAL A 339 -10.53 -13.72 -11.53
N TYR A 340 -10.95 -12.77 -10.71
CA TYR A 340 -11.43 -11.47 -11.19
C TYR A 340 -10.31 -10.66 -11.85
N ALA A 341 -9.07 -10.76 -11.35
CA ALA A 341 -7.92 -10.04 -11.90
C ALA A 341 -7.32 -10.68 -13.17
N LEU A 342 -7.23 -12.01 -13.22
CA LEU A 342 -6.41 -12.77 -14.19
C LEU A 342 -7.19 -13.78 -15.04
N GLY A 343 -8.44 -14.08 -14.66
CA GLY A 343 -9.29 -15.09 -15.29
C GLY A 343 -9.08 -16.51 -14.72
N ALA A 344 -10.15 -17.31 -14.80
CA ALA A 344 -10.21 -18.63 -14.14
C ALA A 344 -9.14 -19.62 -14.64
N GLN A 345 -8.78 -19.56 -15.93
CA GLN A 345 -7.76 -20.44 -16.52
C GLN A 345 -6.35 -20.24 -15.94
N ARG A 346 -6.09 -19.10 -15.28
CA ARG A 346 -4.81 -18.81 -14.63
C ARG A 346 -4.78 -19.30 -13.17
N VAL A 347 -5.88 -19.84 -12.63
CA VAL A 347 -6.00 -20.21 -11.20
C VAL A 347 -6.27 -21.71 -11.07
N VAL A 348 -5.50 -22.40 -10.22
CA VAL A 348 -5.69 -23.82 -9.90
C VAL A 348 -5.76 -24.00 -8.39
N GLY A 349 -6.90 -24.52 -7.92
CA GLY A 349 -7.15 -24.83 -6.52
C GLY A 349 -6.73 -26.26 -6.17
N TYR A 350 -6.11 -26.41 -5.00
CA TYR A 350 -5.76 -27.72 -4.43
C TYR A 350 -6.40 -27.87 -3.05
N ASN A 351 -7.34 -28.80 -2.93
CA ASN A 351 -7.90 -29.19 -1.64
C ASN A 351 -7.13 -30.41 -1.12
N MET A 352 -6.37 -30.21 -0.04
CA MET A 352 -5.43 -31.20 0.51
C MET A 352 -5.91 -31.66 1.89
N ALA A 353 -6.93 -32.52 1.88
CA ALA A 353 -7.65 -32.90 3.08
C ALA A 353 -6.86 -33.85 4.00
N SER A 354 -7.03 -33.67 5.31
CA SER A 354 -6.73 -34.66 6.35
C SER A 354 -8.03 -35.23 6.93
N ARG A 355 -7.91 -36.14 7.90
CA ARG A 355 -9.03 -36.73 8.66
C ARG A 355 -9.84 -35.70 9.45
N TYR A 356 -9.26 -34.54 9.73
CA TYR A 356 -9.87 -33.45 10.50
C TYR A 356 -10.74 -32.52 9.65
N ASN A 357 -10.63 -32.57 8.32
CA ASN A 357 -11.42 -31.69 7.45
C ASN A 357 -12.89 -32.13 7.39
N SER A 358 -13.78 -31.20 7.72
CA SER A 358 -15.22 -31.41 7.69
C SER A 358 -15.75 -31.63 6.26
N LEU A 359 -16.92 -32.25 6.13
CA LEU A 359 -17.60 -32.36 4.84
C LEU A 359 -18.00 -30.97 4.31
N THR A 360 -18.31 -30.04 5.23
CA THR A 360 -18.67 -28.65 4.92
C THR A 360 -17.54 -27.91 4.24
N THR A 361 -16.30 -27.94 4.75
CA THR A 361 -15.17 -27.23 4.13
C THR A 361 -14.81 -27.78 2.76
N LYS A 362 -14.88 -29.11 2.59
CA LYS A 362 -14.70 -29.76 1.27
C LYS A 362 -15.78 -29.31 0.28
N ASN A 363 -17.05 -29.30 0.69
CA ASN A 363 -18.16 -28.85 -0.14
C ASN A 363 -18.05 -27.36 -0.50
N ASN A 364 -17.66 -26.50 0.45
CA ASN A 364 -17.43 -25.08 0.20
C ASN A 364 -16.31 -24.87 -0.84
N ALA A 365 -15.19 -25.57 -0.72
CA ALA A 365 -14.08 -25.48 -1.67
C ALA A 365 -14.52 -25.91 -3.09
N LYS A 366 -15.26 -27.01 -3.19
CA LYS A 366 -15.79 -27.51 -4.47
C LYS A 366 -16.80 -26.55 -5.09
N ALA A 367 -17.79 -26.09 -4.31
CA ALA A 367 -18.80 -25.16 -4.78
C ALA A 367 -18.19 -23.84 -5.25
N LEU A 368 -17.22 -23.31 -4.51
CA LEU A 368 -16.46 -22.13 -4.92
C LEU A 368 -15.73 -22.37 -6.24
N ALA A 369 -15.03 -23.49 -6.39
CA ALA A 369 -14.30 -23.80 -7.62
C ALA A 369 -15.23 -23.90 -8.84
N GLU A 370 -16.38 -24.57 -8.70
CA GLU A 370 -17.42 -24.65 -9.72
C GLU A 370 -17.97 -23.27 -10.09
N ARG A 371 -18.28 -22.43 -9.09
CA ARG A 371 -18.80 -21.06 -9.28
C ARG A 371 -17.78 -20.11 -9.89
N LEU A 372 -16.49 -20.29 -9.60
CA LEU A 372 -15.41 -19.50 -10.20
C LEU A 372 -14.99 -20.04 -11.58
N GLY A 373 -15.33 -21.29 -11.91
CA GLY A 373 -14.88 -21.97 -13.13
C GLY A 373 -13.40 -22.33 -13.12
N ILE A 374 -12.79 -22.51 -11.94
CA ILE A 374 -11.38 -22.87 -11.80
C ILE A 374 -11.19 -24.39 -11.73
N LEU A 375 -10.01 -24.86 -12.14
CA LEU A 375 -9.64 -26.25 -11.93
C LEU A 375 -9.39 -26.49 -10.43
N ILE A 376 -10.07 -27.49 -9.87
CA ILE A 376 -9.80 -28.00 -8.52
C ILE A 376 -9.23 -29.42 -8.59
N ARG A 377 -8.17 -29.67 -7.82
CA ARG A 377 -7.64 -31.01 -7.57
C ARG A 377 -7.81 -31.37 -6.11
N GLU A 378 -8.42 -32.52 -5.86
CA GLU A 378 -8.70 -33.01 -4.52
C GLU A 378 -7.77 -34.19 -4.21
N GLY A 379 -7.19 -34.17 -3.02
CA GLY A 379 -6.29 -35.22 -2.55
C GLY A 379 -6.19 -35.23 -1.03
N SER A 380 -5.54 -36.26 -0.50
CA SER A 380 -5.33 -36.40 0.94
C SER A 380 -3.85 -36.40 1.30
N ILE A 381 -3.51 -35.73 2.40
CA ILE A 381 -2.15 -35.70 2.95
C ILE A 381 -1.88 -36.84 3.93
N GLU A 382 -2.87 -37.66 4.29
CA GLU A 382 -2.75 -38.68 5.35
C GLU A 382 -1.54 -39.59 5.14
N LYS A 383 -1.37 -40.14 3.93
CA LYS A 383 -0.26 -41.06 3.63
C LYS A 383 1.12 -40.43 3.84
N ILE A 384 1.27 -39.15 3.49
CA ILE A 384 2.56 -38.46 3.68
C ILE A 384 2.75 -38.01 5.13
N VAL A 385 1.66 -37.72 5.84
CA VAL A 385 1.68 -37.48 7.29
C VAL A 385 2.12 -38.75 8.02
N ASP A 386 1.47 -39.88 7.77
CA ASP A 386 1.80 -41.18 8.39
C ASP A 386 3.27 -41.55 8.12
N ALA A 387 3.71 -41.47 6.86
CA ALA A 387 5.11 -41.73 6.50
C ALA A 387 6.10 -40.78 7.20
N THR A 388 5.72 -39.51 7.40
CA THR A 388 6.54 -38.55 8.15
C THR A 388 6.61 -38.93 9.63
N VAL A 389 5.49 -39.30 10.24
CA VAL A 389 5.43 -39.75 11.64
C VAL A 389 6.25 -41.03 11.84
N ASP A 390 6.14 -41.99 10.93
CA ASP A 390 6.94 -43.22 10.95
C ASP A 390 8.44 -42.91 10.85
N THR A 391 8.83 -42.02 9.94
CA THR A 391 10.23 -41.60 9.79
C THR A 391 10.77 -40.94 11.06
N LEU A 392 9.95 -40.19 11.80
CA LEU A 392 10.36 -39.54 13.05
C LEU A 392 10.70 -40.56 14.16
N GLN A 393 10.15 -41.77 14.10
CA GLN A 393 10.46 -42.84 15.06
C GLN A 393 11.93 -43.25 14.99
N ASP A 394 12.51 -43.28 13.78
CA ASP A 394 13.94 -43.59 13.57
C ASP A 394 14.87 -42.56 14.25
N TYR A 395 14.38 -41.36 14.51
CA TYR A 395 15.10 -40.29 15.21
C TYR A 395 14.77 -40.21 16.71
N GLY A 396 14.08 -41.21 17.26
CA GLY A 396 13.75 -41.30 18.68
C GLY A 396 12.49 -40.53 19.09
N TYR A 397 11.63 -40.16 18.13
CA TYR A 397 10.33 -39.54 18.40
C TYR A 397 9.20 -40.56 18.12
N PRO A 398 8.78 -41.34 19.12
CA PRO A 398 7.85 -42.46 18.92
C PRO A 398 6.45 -42.03 18.47
N GLN A 399 6.07 -40.77 18.72
CA GLN A 399 4.80 -40.20 18.29
C GLN A 399 4.92 -38.69 18.04
N ALA A 400 4.10 -38.18 17.13
CA ALA A 400 3.91 -36.75 16.92
C ALA A 400 2.47 -36.38 17.31
N GLU A 401 2.31 -35.44 18.25
CA GLU A 401 1.01 -35.05 18.79
C GLU A 401 0.92 -33.53 18.98
N GLY A 402 -0.31 -33.04 19.19
CA GLY A 402 -0.60 -31.63 19.44
C GLY A 402 -0.02 -30.70 18.38
N LEU A 403 0.59 -29.60 18.82
CA LEU A 403 1.12 -28.56 17.95
C LEU A 403 2.22 -29.07 16.98
N ALA A 404 2.95 -30.13 17.34
CA ALA A 404 3.95 -30.71 16.44
C ALA A 404 3.28 -31.35 15.22
N LEU A 405 2.25 -32.17 15.43
CA LEU A 405 1.49 -32.83 14.36
C LEU A 405 0.70 -31.81 13.51
N GLU A 406 0.09 -30.80 14.14
CA GLU A 406 -0.58 -29.69 13.45
C GLU A 406 0.39 -28.99 12.48
N ASN A 407 1.61 -28.66 12.95
CA ASN A 407 2.63 -28.03 12.11
C ASN A 407 3.18 -28.96 11.03
N ILE A 408 3.30 -30.27 11.27
CA ILE A 408 3.71 -31.25 10.25
C ILE A 408 2.70 -31.25 9.10
N GLN A 409 1.40 -31.36 9.41
CA GLN A 409 0.34 -31.31 8.41
C GLN A 409 0.40 -30.03 7.56
N ALA A 410 0.55 -28.87 8.21
CA ALA A 410 0.64 -27.59 7.50
C ALA A 410 1.89 -27.50 6.59
N ARG A 411 3.07 -27.93 7.06
CA ARG A 411 4.31 -27.95 6.25
C ARG A 411 4.21 -28.91 5.06
N LEU A 412 3.57 -30.05 5.23
CA LEU A 412 3.36 -31.00 4.14
C LEU A 412 2.42 -30.43 3.06
N ARG A 413 1.39 -29.66 3.45
CA ARG A 413 0.59 -28.90 2.49
C ARG A 413 1.41 -27.85 1.74
N GLY A 414 2.28 -27.12 2.44
CA GLY A 414 3.20 -26.18 1.80
C GLY A 414 4.15 -26.84 0.80
N HIS A 415 4.72 -28.00 1.18
CA HIS A 415 5.56 -28.82 0.32
C HIS A 415 4.82 -29.29 -0.95
N LEU A 416 3.58 -29.77 -0.79
CA LEU A 416 2.76 -30.20 -1.92
C LEU A 416 2.40 -29.03 -2.85
N LEU A 417 2.00 -27.86 -2.31
CA LEU A 417 1.74 -26.66 -3.13
C LEU A 417 2.96 -26.24 -3.94
N SER A 418 4.16 -26.34 -3.37
CA SER A 418 5.43 -26.06 -4.07
C SER A 418 5.70 -27.04 -5.20
N SER A 419 5.40 -28.32 -4.96
CA SER A 419 5.50 -29.36 -5.98
C SER A 419 4.47 -29.17 -7.09
N PHE A 420 3.23 -28.82 -6.75
CA PHE A 420 2.16 -28.52 -7.69
C PHE A 420 2.47 -27.28 -8.54
N ALA A 421 2.97 -26.22 -7.94
CA ALA A 421 3.42 -25.02 -8.65
C ALA A 421 4.51 -25.35 -9.66
N SER A 422 5.48 -26.18 -9.30
CA SER A 422 6.53 -26.63 -10.23
C SER A 422 5.96 -27.44 -11.40
N MET A 423 5.00 -28.33 -11.15
CA MET A 423 4.37 -29.15 -12.20
C MET A 423 3.44 -28.35 -13.12
N GLU A 424 2.73 -27.36 -12.57
CA GLU A 424 1.79 -26.52 -13.33
C GLU A 424 2.51 -25.35 -14.03
N GLY A 425 3.80 -25.12 -13.77
CA GLY A 425 4.52 -23.94 -14.23
C GLY A 425 3.94 -22.65 -13.64
N GLY A 426 3.71 -22.66 -12.32
CA GLY A 426 3.02 -21.63 -11.58
C GLY A 426 3.75 -21.13 -10.34
N VAL A 427 3.11 -20.20 -9.64
CA VAL A 427 3.53 -19.63 -8.35
C VAL A 427 2.40 -19.78 -7.33
N ILE A 428 2.75 -19.84 -6.04
CA ILE A 428 1.79 -20.00 -4.95
C ILE A 428 1.30 -18.64 -4.48
N VAL A 429 0.00 -18.50 -4.22
CA VAL A 429 -0.54 -17.35 -3.47
C VAL A 429 -0.65 -17.70 -1.99
N ASN A 430 -0.34 -16.74 -1.12
CA ASN A 430 -0.59 -16.86 0.30
C ASN A 430 -1.98 -16.31 0.65
N ASN A 431 -2.70 -17.03 1.52
CA ASN A 431 -4.07 -16.68 1.92
C ASN A 431 -4.16 -16.01 3.30
N GLY A 432 -3.03 -15.68 3.94
CA GLY A 432 -3.04 -15.16 5.31
C GLY A 432 -3.59 -13.74 5.38
N ASN A 433 -4.46 -13.47 6.35
CA ASN A 433 -4.99 -12.12 6.61
C ASN A 433 -4.09 -11.33 7.59
N LYS A 434 -4.38 -10.03 7.79
CA LYS A 434 -3.56 -9.14 8.63
C LYS A 434 -3.45 -9.58 10.08
N VAL A 435 -4.52 -10.09 10.67
CA VAL A 435 -4.54 -10.51 12.07
C VAL A 435 -3.72 -11.79 12.25
N GLU A 436 -3.83 -12.73 11.31
CA GLU A 436 -3.01 -13.94 11.28
C GLU A 436 -1.52 -13.62 11.11
N ALA A 437 -1.18 -12.70 10.20
CA ALA A 437 0.18 -12.22 10.02
C ALA A 437 0.69 -11.55 11.30
N ALA A 438 -0.10 -10.67 11.91
CA ALA A 438 0.24 -9.98 13.15
C ALA A 438 0.53 -10.95 14.30
N LEU A 439 -0.31 -11.96 14.50
CA LEU A 439 -0.15 -12.94 15.56
C LEU A 439 0.81 -14.08 15.17
N GLY A 440 1.27 -14.13 13.92
CA GLY A 440 1.99 -15.28 13.38
C GLY A 440 1.19 -16.58 13.56
N TYR A 441 -0.13 -16.49 13.46
CA TYR A 441 -1.06 -17.62 13.52
C TYR A 441 -1.05 -18.37 12.19
N CYS A 442 0.12 -18.92 11.91
CA CYS A 442 0.48 -19.65 10.70
C CYS A 442 1.64 -20.59 11.02
N THR A 443 1.81 -21.61 10.20
CA THR A 443 2.99 -22.47 10.21
C THR A 443 3.98 -21.97 9.17
N LEU A 444 5.16 -21.53 9.63
CA LEU A 444 6.26 -21.17 8.73
C LEU A 444 6.62 -22.37 7.83
N TYR A 445 6.74 -22.09 6.53
CA TYR A 445 6.93 -23.08 5.45
C TYR A 445 5.74 -24.01 5.19
N GLY A 446 4.61 -23.77 5.85
CA GLY A 446 3.33 -24.40 5.57
C GLY A 446 2.41 -23.45 4.82
N ASP A 447 1.45 -22.87 5.53
CA ASP A 447 0.47 -21.92 5.00
C ASP A 447 1.03 -20.50 4.78
N ALA A 448 2.16 -20.15 5.40
CA ALA A 448 2.81 -18.84 5.25
C ALA A 448 3.60 -18.64 3.94
N ILE A 449 3.61 -19.61 3.02
CA ILE A 449 4.40 -19.55 1.77
C ILE A 449 3.62 -18.86 0.64
N GLY A 450 4.35 -18.25 -0.31
CA GLY A 450 3.75 -17.65 -1.51
C GLY A 450 4.69 -16.69 -2.23
N ALA A 451 4.31 -16.29 -3.43
CA ALA A 451 4.92 -15.19 -4.18
C ALA A 451 4.28 -13.83 -3.84
N LEU A 452 3.03 -13.84 -3.39
CA LEU A 452 2.26 -12.66 -3.00
C LEU A 452 1.27 -13.05 -1.89
N SER A 453 1.05 -12.13 -0.95
CA SER A 453 0.02 -12.21 0.10
C SER A 453 -1.03 -11.10 -0.11
N PRO A 454 -2.06 -11.32 -0.96
CA PRO A 454 -2.95 -10.24 -1.38
C PRO A 454 -3.74 -9.61 -0.25
N ILE A 455 -4.07 -10.39 0.78
CA ILE A 455 -4.95 -9.99 1.88
C ILE A 455 -4.23 -9.87 3.23
N ALA A 456 -2.89 -9.92 3.26
CA ALA A 456 -2.14 -9.85 4.53
C ALA A 456 -2.10 -8.44 5.17
N ASP A 457 -2.67 -7.42 4.52
CA ASP A 457 -2.99 -6.13 5.15
C ASP A 457 -4.51 -5.87 5.25
N CYS A 458 -5.34 -6.87 4.95
CA CYS A 458 -6.78 -6.84 5.21
C CYS A 458 -7.08 -7.50 6.56
N THR A 459 -7.84 -6.82 7.42
CA THR A 459 -8.38 -7.44 8.64
C THR A 459 -9.52 -8.41 8.30
N LYS A 460 -9.87 -9.31 9.23
CA LYS A 460 -10.94 -10.29 9.02
C LYS A 460 -12.29 -9.61 8.78
N VAL A 461 -12.56 -8.51 9.48
CA VAL A 461 -13.78 -7.72 9.27
C VAL A 461 -13.84 -7.14 7.86
N GLN A 462 -12.71 -6.63 7.35
CA GLN A 462 -12.64 -6.15 5.96
C GLN A 462 -12.87 -7.28 4.94
N LEU A 463 -12.51 -8.52 5.28
CA LEU A 463 -12.81 -9.69 4.45
C LEU A 463 -14.31 -9.97 4.35
N PHE A 464 -15.11 -9.72 5.40
CA PHE A 464 -16.57 -9.87 5.31
C PHE A 464 -17.18 -8.88 4.32
N ASP A 465 -16.72 -7.64 4.32
CA ASP A 465 -17.18 -6.63 3.38
C ASP A 465 -16.69 -6.90 1.95
N LEU A 466 -15.45 -7.40 1.81
CA LEU A 466 -14.93 -7.85 0.52
C LEU A 466 -15.73 -9.02 -0.05
N ALA A 467 -16.19 -9.96 0.77
CA ALA A 467 -17.03 -11.06 0.30
C ALA A 467 -18.33 -10.54 -0.35
N LYS A 468 -18.96 -9.52 0.23
CA LYS A 468 -20.15 -8.86 -0.34
C LYS A 468 -19.81 -8.15 -1.65
N GLN A 469 -18.70 -7.41 -1.68
CA GLN A 469 -18.24 -6.72 -2.90
C GLN A 469 -17.94 -7.70 -4.04
N ILE A 470 -17.30 -8.83 -3.73
CA ILE A 470 -17.01 -9.89 -4.69
C ILE A 470 -18.32 -10.50 -5.23
N ASN A 471 -19.26 -10.88 -4.36
CA ASN A 471 -20.53 -11.44 -4.81
C ASN A 471 -21.32 -10.47 -5.70
N ALA A 472 -21.30 -9.17 -5.36
CA ALA A 472 -21.90 -8.12 -6.19
C ALA A 472 -21.19 -8.00 -7.55
N ALA A 473 -19.85 -7.99 -7.57
CA ALA A 473 -19.05 -7.87 -8.79
C ALA A 473 -19.24 -9.06 -9.76
N PHE A 474 -19.46 -10.28 -9.23
CA PHE A 474 -19.77 -11.45 -10.03
C PHE A 474 -21.27 -11.59 -10.36
N GLY A 475 -22.13 -10.76 -9.78
CA GLY A 475 -23.59 -10.82 -9.95
C GLY A 475 -24.24 -12.10 -9.40
N ARG A 476 -23.53 -12.84 -8.54
CA ARG A 476 -23.97 -14.12 -7.95
C ARG A 476 -23.16 -14.44 -6.69
N GLU A 477 -23.66 -15.38 -5.89
CA GLU A 477 -22.92 -15.87 -4.73
C GLU A 477 -21.69 -16.68 -5.20
N ILE A 478 -20.51 -16.09 -5.04
CA ILE A 478 -19.21 -16.75 -5.19
C ILE A 478 -18.71 -17.19 -3.83
N ILE A 479 -18.60 -16.25 -2.89
CA ILE A 479 -18.24 -16.49 -1.50
C ILE A 479 -19.49 -16.96 -0.75
N PRO A 480 -19.50 -18.20 -0.21
CA PRO A 480 -20.63 -18.74 0.53
C PRO A 480 -21.03 -17.87 1.73
N ALA A 481 -22.32 -17.61 1.91
CA ALA A 481 -22.83 -16.83 3.04
C ALA A 481 -22.55 -17.47 4.41
N ASN A 482 -22.46 -18.81 4.50
CA ASN A 482 -22.17 -19.54 5.74
C ASN A 482 -20.79 -19.26 6.34
N LEU A 483 -19.88 -18.64 5.57
CA LEU A 483 -18.55 -18.21 6.03
C LEU A 483 -18.57 -16.82 6.68
N LEU A 484 -19.72 -16.13 6.66
CA LEU A 484 -19.88 -14.79 7.20
C LEU A 484 -20.66 -14.86 8.52
N PRO A 485 -20.32 -14.00 9.48
CA PRO A 485 -21.13 -13.89 10.69
C PRO A 485 -22.40 -13.06 10.43
N GLU A 486 -23.44 -13.37 11.18
CA GLU A 486 -24.66 -12.56 11.28
C GLU A 486 -24.72 -11.84 12.63
N MET A 487 -25.28 -10.62 12.62
CA MET A 487 -25.55 -9.86 13.84
C MET A 487 -27.00 -10.05 14.26
N ASP A 488 -27.21 -10.54 15.49
CA ASP A 488 -28.52 -10.60 16.15
C ASP A 488 -28.46 -9.82 17.47
N GLY A 489 -28.96 -8.57 17.44
CA GLY A 489 -28.77 -7.62 18.54
C GLY A 489 -27.29 -7.40 18.83
N ASP A 490 -26.86 -7.71 20.06
CA ASP A 490 -25.47 -7.62 20.51
C ASP A 490 -24.68 -8.94 20.37
N ARG A 491 -25.20 -9.92 19.62
CA ARG A 491 -24.58 -11.23 19.46
C ARG A 491 -24.12 -11.48 18.03
N LEU A 492 -22.93 -12.04 17.91
CA LEU A 492 -22.37 -12.57 16.67
C LEU A 492 -22.74 -14.05 16.54
N ILE A 493 -23.47 -14.39 15.47
CA ILE A 493 -23.88 -15.76 15.15
C ILE A 493 -23.01 -16.28 14.00
N TRP A 494 -22.41 -17.45 14.20
CA TRP A 494 -21.61 -18.14 13.20
C TRP A 494 -22.28 -19.45 12.82
N GLU A 495 -22.56 -19.64 11.54
CA GLU A 495 -22.87 -20.98 11.01
C GLU A 495 -21.58 -21.81 10.95
N PHE A 496 -20.51 -21.22 10.40
CA PHE A 496 -19.20 -21.84 10.33
C PHE A 496 -18.10 -20.85 10.78
N PRO A 497 -17.65 -20.92 12.05
CA PRO A 497 -16.63 -20.00 12.56
C PRO A 497 -15.25 -20.30 11.95
N PRO A 498 -14.35 -19.30 11.85
CA PRO A 498 -12.98 -19.50 11.39
C PRO A 498 -12.21 -20.57 12.19
N SER A 499 -11.53 -21.47 11.47
CA SER A 499 -10.74 -22.58 12.02
C SER A 499 -9.71 -23.10 11.01
N ALA A 500 -8.57 -23.58 11.51
CA ALA A 500 -7.54 -24.25 10.71
C ALA A 500 -7.80 -25.76 10.44
N GLU A 501 -8.78 -26.38 11.10
CA GLU A 501 -9.13 -27.82 10.98
C GLU A 501 -7.89 -28.78 11.00
N LEU A 502 -6.95 -28.57 11.93
CA LEU A 502 -5.75 -29.41 12.11
C LEU A 502 -5.88 -30.44 13.24
N LYS A 503 -6.93 -30.30 14.06
CA LYS A 503 -7.35 -31.22 15.12
C LYS A 503 -8.87 -31.14 15.34
N ASP A 504 -9.41 -32.08 16.11
CA ASP A 504 -10.84 -32.12 16.45
C ASP A 504 -11.29 -30.86 17.21
N ASP A 505 -12.48 -30.36 16.86
CA ASP A 505 -13.16 -29.20 17.46
C ASP A 505 -12.32 -27.90 17.57
N GLN A 506 -11.33 -27.72 16.68
CA GLN A 506 -10.47 -26.53 16.66
C GLN A 506 -11.26 -25.26 16.33
N ARG A 507 -10.98 -24.18 17.06
CA ARG A 507 -11.40 -22.80 16.77
C ARG A 507 -10.21 -21.85 16.88
N ASP A 508 -10.22 -20.80 16.09
CA ASP A 508 -9.21 -19.75 16.18
C ASP A 508 -9.36 -18.96 17.49
N PRO A 509 -8.25 -18.59 18.17
CA PRO A 509 -8.30 -17.86 19.43
C PRO A 509 -8.64 -16.36 19.25
N MET A 510 -8.69 -15.88 18.01
CA MET A 510 -8.90 -14.48 17.68
C MET A 510 -10.32 -14.02 18.05
N LYS A 511 -10.39 -12.83 18.66
CA LYS A 511 -11.61 -12.10 18.97
C LYS A 511 -11.88 -11.10 17.86
N TRP A 512 -12.48 -11.57 16.76
CA TRP A 512 -12.78 -10.76 15.57
C TRP A 512 -13.51 -9.46 15.93
N PHE A 513 -13.34 -8.42 15.11
CA PHE A 513 -13.70 -7.02 15.38
C PHE A 513 -12.81 -6.35 16.43
N TYR A 514 -12.63 -6.95 17.61
CA TYR A 514 -11.76 -6.40 18.64
C TYR A 514 -10.27 -6.50 18.28
N HIS A 515 -9.79 -7.70 17.90
CA HIS A 515 -8.40 -7.89 17.50
C HIS A 515 -8.08 -7.20 16.17
N ASP A 516 -9.03 -7.13 15.24
CA ASP A 516 -8.91 -6.32 14.02
C ASP A 516 -8.60 -4.85 14.36
N TRP A 517 -9.40 -4.24 15.24
CA TRP A 517 -9.19 -2.88 15.73
C TRP A 517 -7.86 -2.74 16.50
N LEU A 518 -7.57 -3.65 17.43
CA LEU A 518 -6.39 -3.58 18.27
C LEU A 518 -5.11 -3.67 17.43
N ILE A 519 -5.04 -4.60 16.48
CA ILE A 519 -3.88 -4.72 15.58
C ILE A 519 -3.71 -3.44 14.75
N ASN A 520 -4.79 -2.85 14.24
CA ASN A 520 -4.69 -1.57 13.54
C ASN A 520 -4.20 -0.46 14.47
N GLN A 521 -4.69 -0.33 15.70
CA GLN A 521 -4.20 0.69 16.64
C GLN A 521 -2.72 0.51 17.02
N LEU A 522 -2.24 -0.73 17.07
CA LEU A 522 -0.84 -1.02 17.36
C LEU A 522 0.09 -0.74 16.17
N THR A 523 -0.42 -0.84 14.94
CA THR A 523 0.39 -0.80 13.70
C THR A 523 0.24 0.47 12.88
N GLU A 524 -0.92 1.13 12.87
CA GLU A 524 -1.16 2.31 12.04
C GLU A 524 -0.30 3.49 12.45
N TYR A 525 0.32 4.14 11.47
CA TYR A 525 1.19 5.28 11.69
C TYR A 525 0.42 6.55 12.15
N PRO A 526 0.91 7.24 13.21
CA PRO A 526 2.02 6.85 14.08
C PRO A 526 1.63 5.70 15.04
N GLY A 527 2.40 4.60 15.02
CA GLY A 527 2.08 3.35 15.74
C GLY A 527 2.52 3.32 17.20
N GLY A 528 2.43 2.16 17.86
CA GLY A 528 3.00 1.94 19.20
C GLY A 528 2.15 2.45 20.37
N ARG A 529 0.82 2.48 20.21
CA ARG A 529 -0.12 3.16 21.13
C ARG A 529 -0.56 2.35 22.35
N VAL A 530 0.23 1.38 22.82
CA VAL A 530 -0.22 0.43 23.86
C VAL A 530 -0.57 1.13 25.18
N GLU A 531 0.27 2.05 25.67
CA GLU A 531 -0.03 2.80 26.90
C GLU A 531 -1.22 3.76 26.72
N GLU A 532 -1.47 4.26 25.51
CA GLU A 532 -2.64 5.09 25.21
C GLU A 532 -3.91 4.25 25.26
N ILE A 533 -3.92 3.07 24.65
CA ILE A 533 -5.03 2.11 24.70
C ILE A 533 -5.34 1.73 26.15
N MET A 534 -4.32 1.43 26.96
CA MET A 534 -4.49 1.13 28.39
C MET A 534 -5.04 2.32 29.17
N ASN A 535 -4.55 3.53 28.88
CA ASN A 535 -5.08 4.73 29.52
C ASN A 535 -6.51 5.04 29.09
N ASP A 536 -6.88 4.79 27.83
CA ASP A 536 -8.24 4.94 27.33
C ASP A 536 -9.19 3.93 27.97
N TYR A 537 -8.72 2.70 28.22
CA TYR A 537 -9.45 1.69 28.98
C TYR A 537 -9.72 2.16 30.43
N LEU A 538 -8.69 2.66 31.11
CA LEU A 538 -8.81 3.21 32.48
C LEU A 538 -9.81 4.34 32.57
N GLN A 539 -9.85 5.21 31.55
CA GLN A 539 -10.72 6.38 31.52
C GLN A 539 -12.14 6.07 30.99
N GLY A 540 -12.46 4.80 30.72
CA GLY A 540 -13.76 4.39 30.18
C GLY A 540 -13.98 4.80 28.71
N ARG A 541 -12.96 5.32 28.03
CA ARG A 541 -13.07 5.84 26.66
C ARG A 541 -13.25 4.73 25.64
N LEU A 542 -12.62 3.57 25.83
CA LEU A 542 -12.80 2.44 24.91
C LEU A 542 -14.24 1.90 24.99
N GLN A 543 -14.79 1.80 26.19
CA GLN A 543 -16.14 1.32 26.46
C GLN A 543 -17.20 2.26 25.87
N ALA A 544 -16.92 3.57 25.82
CA ALA A 544 -17.78 4.59 25.22
C ALA A 544 -17.62 4.73 23.70
N SER A 545 -16.61 4.09 23.09
CA SER A 545 -16.37 4.14 21.65
C SER A 545 -17.06 2.99 20.91
N GLU A 546 -16.93 2.96 19.57
CA GLU A 546 -17.45 1.89 18.72
C GLU A 546 -16.95 0.48 19.09
N ILE A 547 -15.77 0.37 19.73
CA ILE A 547 -15.23 -0.92 20.16
C ILE A 547 -15.88 -1.46 21.44
N GLY A 548 -16.62 -0.62 22.18
CA GLY A 548 -17.18 -0.95 23.48
C GLY A 548 -18.15 -2.14 23.45
N GLN A 549 -18.92 -2.30 22.37
CA GLN A 549 -19.79 -3.46 22.20
C GLN A 549 -19.01 -4.78 22.12
N TRP A 550 -17.86 -4.75 21.45
CA TRP A 550 -17.00 -5.92 21.28
C TRP A 550 -16.25 -6.24 22.56
N LEU A 551 -15.86 -5.23 23.34
CA LEU A 551 -15.33 -5.44 24.68
C LEU A 551 -16.32 -6.23 25.55
N ARG A 552 -17.59 -5.79 25.61
CA ARG A 552 -18.64 -6.50 26.37
C ARG A 552 -18.90 -7.91 25.83
N TYR A 553 -19.02 -8.06 24.50
CA TYR A 553 -19.28 -9.36 23.87
C TYR A 553 -18.22 -10.41 24.26
N TYR A 554 -16.94 -10.02 24.32
CA TYR A 554 -15.85 -10.92 24.69
C TYR A 554 -15.51 -10.93 26.19
N GLY A 555 -16.28 -10.21 27.03
CA GLY A 555 -16.01 -10.08 28.46
C GLY A 555 -14.71 -9.34 28.80
N LEU A 556 -14.25 -8.47 27.89
CA LEU A 556 -13.05 -7.64 28.04
C LEU A 556 -13.36 -6.28 28.70
N ASP A 557 -14.58 -6.06 29.15
CA ASP A 557 -14.93 -5.02 30.12
C ASP A 557 -14.50 -5.41 31.55
N ASP A 558 -14.26 -6.71 31.80
CA ASP A 558 -13.54 -7.16 32.98
C ASP A 558 -12.04 -6.79 32.87
N PRO A 559 -11.49 -5.99 33.80
CA PRO A 559 -10.10 -5.53 33.74
C PRO A 559 -9.05 -6.66 33.70
N GLN A 560 -9.32 -7.79 34.36
CA GLN A 560 -8.41 -8.92 34.39
C GLN A 560 -8.38 -9.65 33.04
N ALA A 561 -9.54 -9.84 32.42
CA ALA A 561 -9.67 -10.42 31.08
C ALA A 561 -9.04 -9.51 30.01
N PHE A 562 -9.25 -8.20 30.08
CA PHE A 562 -8.63 -7.22 29.18
C PHE A 562 -7.10 -7.31 29.20
N ILE A 563 -6.50 -7.26 30.40
CA ILE A 563 -5.04 -7.33 30.54
C ILE A 563 -4.48 -8.67 30.04
N GLN A 564 -5.14 -9.78 30.36
CA GLN A 564 -4.70 -11.11 29.90
C GLN A 564 -4.72 -11.22 28.37
N ASP A 565 -5.77 -10.71 27.73
CA ASP A 565 -5.88 -10.72 26.27
C ASP A 565 -4.85 -9.79 25.61
N LEU A 566 -4.73 -8.54 26.09
CA LEU A 566 -3.74 -7.59 25.59
C LEU A 566 -2.32 -8.13 25.71
N GLU A 567 -1.94 -8.70 26.86
CA GLU A 567 -0.63 -9.33 27.06
C GLU A 567 -0.41 -10.53 26.14
N TRP A 568 -1.46 -11.32 25.87
CA TRP A 568 -1.39 -12.40 24.90
C TRP A 568 -1.13 -11.88 23.49
N VAL A 569 -1.87 -10.86 23.03
CA VAL A 569 -1.68 -10.24 21.71
C VAL A 569 -0.25 -9.69 21.59
N LEU A 570 0.20 -8.88 22.53
CA LEU A 570 1.53 -8.23 22.48
C LEU A 570 2.66 -9.26 22.46
N ARG A 571 2.60 -10.27 23.34
CA ARG A 571 3.61 -11.34 23.40
C ARG A 571 3.62 -12.17 22.12
N THR A 572 2.44 -12.51 21.60
CA THR A 572 2.30 -13.34 20.41
C THR A 572 2.78 -12.58 19.17
N MET A 573 2.38 -11.32 19.04
CA MET A 573 2.82 -10.43 17.97
C MET A 573 4.34 -10.27 17.97
N GLN A 574 4.96 -9.96 19.12
CA GLN A 574 6.41 -9.85 19.24
C GLN A 574 7.13 -11.17 18.92
N GLY A 575 6.60 -12.30 19.42
CA GLY A 575 7.15 -13.63 19.15
C GLY A 575 7.03 -14.06 17.69
N ALA A 576 6.14 -13.45 16.92
CA ALA A 576 5.86 -13.78 15.53
C ALA A 576 6.68 -12.98 14.51
N VAL A 577 7.51 -12.02 14.94
CA VAL A 577 8.34 -11.19 14.02
C VAL A 577 9.17 -12.06 13.08
N PHE A 578 9.78 -13.15 13.57
CA PHE A 578 10.59 -14.05 12.73
C PHE A 578 9.79 -14.71 11.59
N LYS A 579 8.48 -14.92 11.79
CA LYS A 579 7.60 -15.42 10.72
C LYS A 579 7.29 -14.30 9.75
N ARG A 580 6.85 -13.12 10.23
CA ARG A 580 6.48 -11.97 9.38
C ARG A 580 7.61 -11.50 8.48
N ILE A 581 8.86 -11.50 8.95
CA ILE A 581 10.02 -11.16 8.11
C ILE A 581 10.16 -12.13 6.91
N GLN A 582 9.62 -13.34 7.01
CA GLN A 582 9.64 -14.35 5.95
C GLN A 582 8.31 -14.46 5.17
N PHE A 583 7.29 -13.66 5.51
CA PHE A 583 6.07 -13.60 4.72
C PHE A 583 6.39 -13.09 3.30
N PRO A 584 5.60 -13.52 2.30
CA PRO A 584 5.65 -12.96 0.96
C PRO A 584 5.42 -11.44 0.99
N PRO A 585 5.77 -10.73 -0.09
CA PRO A 585 5.31 -9.37 -0.28
C PRO A 585 3.78 -9.29 -0.13
N LEU A 586 3.28 -8.28 0.57
CA LEU A 586 1.84 -8.08 0.77
C LEU A 586 1.33 -6.83 0.06
N ILE A 587 0.05 -6.82 -0.30
CA ILE A 587 -0.58 -5.62 -0.88
C ILE A 587 -0.92 -4.66 0.25
N LEU A 588 -0.34 -3.47 0.20
CA LEU A 588 -0.54 -2.41 1.18
C LEU A 588 -1.87 -1.71 0.93
N ILE A 589 -2.73 -1.67 1.94
CA ILE A 589 -4.03 -0.97 1.90
C ILE A 589 -4.22 -0.01 3.07
N SER A 590 -3.39 -0.12 4.11
CA SER A 590 -3.46 0.66 5.35
C SER A 590 -2.18 1.45 5.59
N ARG A 591 -2.16 2.23 6.68
CA ARG A 591 -0.95 2.92 7.16
C ARG A 591 -0.18 2.13 8.22
N GLY A 592 -0.45 0.83 8.32
CA GLY A 592 0.14 -0.09 9.30
C GLY A 592 0.40 -1.45 8.68
N ALA A 593 0.80 -1.48 7.42
CA ALA A 593 1.17 -2.71 6.72
C ALA A 593 2.48 -3.29 7.28
N PHE A 594 2.54 -4.61 7.50
CA PHE A 594 3.81 -5.25 7.85
C PHE A 594 4.82 -5.15 6.70
N GLY A 595 6.09 -4.91 7.03
CA GLY A 595 7.15 -4.70 6.04
C GLY A 595 7.85 -3.36 6.24
N SER A 596 7.71 -2.44 5.30
CA SER A 596 8.34 -1.12 5.37
C SER A 596 7.51 -0.11 6.16
N ASP A 597 6.18 -0.26 6.23
CA ASP A 597 5.30 0.57 7.08
C ASP A 597 5.55 0.29 8.56
N VAL A 598 5.50 -0.99 8.95
CA VAL A 598 5.88 -1.46 10.29
C VAL A 598 7.22 -2.20 10.20
N ARG A 599 8.31 -1.49 10.51
CA ARG A 599 9.69 -2.02 10.48
C ARG A 599 10.01 -2.70 11.81
N GLU A 600 10.17 -4.02 11.79
CA GLU A 600 10.29 -4.82 13.00
C GLU A 600 11.66 -5.46 13.15
N ALA A 601 12.18 -5.47 14.39
CA ALA A 601 13.37 -6.21 14.78
C ALA A 601 12.98 -7.42 15.65
N GLN A 602 13.72 -8.51 15.49
CA GLN A 602 13.56 -9.70 16.33
C GLN A 602 14.14 -9.43 17.72
N MET A 603 13.26 -9.12 18.69
CA MET A 603 13.62 -8.75 20.05
C MET A 603 12.82 -9.55 21.08
N ARG A 604 13.36 -9.67 22.30
CA ARG A 604 12.59 -10.19 23.44
C ARG A 604 11.55 -9.15 23.87
N PRO A 605 10.36 -9.58 24.37
CA PRO A 605 9.39 -8.65 24.92
C PRO A 605 9.97 -7.88 26.11
N GLU A 606 9.74 -6.57 26.15
CA GLU A 606 10.07 -5.70 27.27
C GLU A 606 8.96 -4.66 27.42
N THR A 607 8.69 -4.22 28.66
CA THR A 607 7.61 -3.27 28.96
C THR A 607 8.15 -2.01 29.62
N THR A 608 7.56 -0.86 29.28
CA THR A 608 7.93 0.41 29.90
C THR A 608 7.48 0.50 31.35
N LYS A 609 8.05 1.43 32.13
CA LYS A 609 7.56 1.73 33.49
C LYS A 609 6.10 2.18 33.48
N ARG A 610 5.71 2.98 32.48
CA ARG A 610 4.34 3.48 32.32
C ARG A 610 3.36 2.34 32.06
N TYR A 611 3.72 1.40 31.19
CA TYR A 611 2.93 0.18 30.97
C TYR A 611 2.63 -0.56 32.28
N ARG A 612 3.66 -0.82 33.10
CA ARG A 612 3.51 -1.56 34.37
C ARG A 612 2.60 -0.83 35.36
N GLN A 613 2.71 0.50 35.45
CA GLN A 613 1.83 1.34 36.27
C GLN A 613 0.37 1.29 35.79
N LEU A 614 0.14 1.47 34.49
CA LEU A 614 -1.21 1.40 33.91
C LEU A 614 -1.81 0.02 34.12
N ARG A 615 -1.02 -1.04 33.96
CA ARG A 615 -1.43 -2.42 34.23
C ARG A 615 -1.92 -2.60 35.66
N GLU A 616 -1.16 -2.14 36.66
CA GLU A 616 -1.55 -2.21 38.07
C GLU A 616 -2.84 -1.42 38.34
N GLN A 617 -2.98 -0.23 37.75
CA GLN A 617 -4.19 0.59 37.88
C GLN A 617 -5.42 -0.10 37.28
N ILE A 618 -5.27 -0.72 36.10
CA ILE A 618 -6.37 -1.44 35.43
C ILE A 618 -6.79 -2.63 36.30
N LEU A 619 -5.84 -3.42 36.79
CA LEU A 619 -6.13 -4.58 37.64
C LEU A 619 -6.75 -4.20 39.01
N ALA A 620 -6.59 -2.96 39.45
CA ALA A 620 -7.22 -2.43 40.66
C ALA A 620 -8.65 -1.90 40.44
N MET A 621 -9.11 -1.80 39.18
CA MET A 621 -10.48 -1.38 38.89
C MET A 621 -11.51 -2.38 39.44
N PRO A 622 -12.67 -1.91 39.91
CA PRO A 622 -13.76 -2.80 40.32
C PRO A 622 -14.26 -3.61 39.11
N LYS A 623 -14.72 -4.84 39.36
CA LYS A 623 -15.35 -5.66 38.32
C LYS A 623 -16.66 -5.01 37.85
N PRO A 624 -17.01 -5.11 36.56
CA PRO A 624 -18.34 -4.74 36.09
C PRO A 624 -19.41 -5.52 36.88
N CYS A 625 -20.50 -4.86 37.25
CA CYS A 625 -21.65 -5.48 37.92
C CYS A 625 -22.45 -6.38 36.97
#